data_AF-A0A3S1FZ38-F1
#
_entry.id   AF-A0A3S1FZ38-F1
#
_cell.length_a   1.000
_cell.length_b   1.000
_cell.length_c   1.000
_cell.angle_alpha   90.00
_cell.angle_beta   90.00
_cell.angle_gamma   90.00
#
_symmetry.space_group_name_H-M   'P 1'
#
loop_
_entity.id
_entity.type
_entity.pdbx_description
1 polymer ?
#
loop_
_entity_poly.entity_id
_entity_poly.type
_entity_poly.pdbx_seq_one_letter_code
_entity_poly.pdbx_strand_id
1 'polypeptide(L)'
;MNDIVTADYVPSEDEPFMNERQKSYFRSKLVTWKNDILREARETLEILQQENANHPDLADRASSETDRAIELRARDRQRKLIAKIDSALQ
;
A
#
# COMPACT_ATOMS: atom_id res chain seq x y z
N MET A 1 1.02 -1.00 -27.38
CA MET A 1 2.42 -1.41 -27.65
C MET A 1 2.88 -2.15 -26.41
N ASN A 2 3.40 -3.37 -26.58
CA ASN A 2 3.55 -4.37 -25.51
C ASN A 2 4.60 -3.96 -24.48
N ASP A 3 4.16 -3.47 -23.33
CA ASP A 3 4.97 -3.28 -22.10
C ASP A 3 5.24 -4.62 -21.40
N ILE A 4 5.81 -5.59 -22.14
CA ILE A 4 6.40 -6.77 -21.51
C ILE A 4 7.86 -6.40 -21.22
N VAL A 5 8.04 -5.55 -20.20
CA VAL A 5 9.29 -5.55 -19.46
C VAL A 5 9.44 -6.98 -18.95
N THR A 6 10.42 -7.71 -19.48
CA THR A 6 10.74 -9.06 -19.03
C THR A 6 10.71 -9.09 -17.51
N ALA A 7 10.05 -10.08 -16.90
CA ALA A 7 9.82 -10.14 -15.44
C ALA A 7 11.12 -9.94 -14.61
N ASP A 8 12.27 -10.20 -15.22
CA ASP A 8 13.61 -10.12 -14.61
C ASP A 8 14.40 -8.83 -14.94
N TYR A 9 13.80 -7.82 -15.59
CA TYR A 9 14.52 -6.59 -15.90
C TYR A 9 14.79 -5.78 -14.62
N VAL A 10 16.04 -5.36 -14.47
CA VAL A 10 16.51 -4.45 -13.42
C VAL A 10 17.33 -3.34 -14.09
N PRO A 11 17.09 -2.05 -13.78
CA PRO A 11 17.91 -0.95 -14.29
C PRO A 11 19.41 -1.15 -13.99
N SER A 12 20.27 -0.94 -14.98
CA SER A 12 21.74 -0.91 -14.83
C SER A 12 22.26 0.53 -15.02
N GLU A 13 23.45 0.80 -14.48
CA GLU A 13 24.19 2.05 -14.71
C GLU A 13 24.69 2.20 -16.16
N ASP A 14 24.74 1.10 -16.92
CA ASP A 14 25.14 1.08 -18.34
C ASP A 14 24.07 1.61 -19.30
N GLU A 15 22.88 1.96 -18.78
CA GLU A 15 21.77 2.45 -19.59
C GLU A 15 21.53 3.95 -19.36
N PRO A 16 21.06 4.70 -20.39
CA PRO A 16 20.68 6.09 -20.21
C PRO A 16 19.64 6.25 -19.10
N PHE A 17 19.87 7.23 -18.23
CA PHE A 17 19.00 7.53 -17.09
C PHE A 17 17.57 7.81 -17.56
N MET A 18 16.60 7.12 -16.92
CA MET A 18 15.16 7.24 -17.18
C MET A 18 14.76 6.97 -18.64
N ASN A 19 15.40 5.98 -19.27
CA ASN A 19 14.92 5.43 -20.53
C ASN A 19 13.54 4.76 -20.39
N GLU A 20 12.90 4.40 -21.51
CA GLU A 20 11.56 3.80 -21.51
C GLU A 20 11.47 2.46 -20.75
N ARG A 21 12.55 1.66 -20.70
CA ARG A 21 12.61 0.41 -19.92
C ARG A 21 12.65 0.69 -18.41
N GLN A 22 13.41 1.70 -17.98
CA GLN A 22 13.46 2.13 -16.58
C GLN A 22 12.12 2.74 -16.14
N LYS A 23 11.50 3.59 -16.97
CA LYS A 23 10.18 4.16 -16.68
C LYS A 23 9.11 3.08 -16.52
N SER A 24 9.06 2.11 -17.43
CA SER A 24 8.10 0.99 -17.36
C SER A 24 8.35 0.11 -16.13
N TYR A 25 9.62 -0.13 -15.76
CA TYR A 25 10.00 -0.79 -14.51
C TYR A 25 9.49 -0.06 -13.27
N PHE A 26 9.76 1.24 -13.13
CA PHE A 26 9.30 2.03 -11.99
C PHE A 26 7.78 2.16 -11.95
N ARG A 27 7.12 2.30 -13.11
CA ARG A 27 5.66 2.29 -13.23
C ARG A 27 5.08 0.98 -12.68
N SER A 28 5.63 -0.17 -13.07
CA SER A 28 5.21 -1.48 -12.56
C SER A 28 5.39 -1.57 -11.04
N LYS A 29 6.55 -1.15 -10.51
CA LYS A 29 6.81 -1.11 -9.07
C LYS A 29 5.81 -0.25 -8.30
N LEU A 30 5.52 0.96 -8.79
CA LEU A 30 4.57 1.88 -8.17
C LEU A 30 3.14 1.31 -8.15
N VAL A 31 2.72 0.68 -9.26
CA VAL A 31 1.40 0.02 -9.34
C VAL A 31 1.32 -1.16 -8.37
N THR A 32 2.34 -2.02 -8.32
CA THR A 32 2.40 -3.14 -7.38
C THR A 32 2.35 -2.64 -5.93
N TRP A 33 3.15 -1.62 -5.59
CA TRP A 33 3.16 -1.06 -4.24
C TRP A 33 1.80 -0.48 -3.85
N LYS A 34 1.13 0.25 -4.75
CA LYS A 34 -0.24 0.72 -4.51
C LYS A 34 -1.20 -0.43 -4.24
N ASN A 35 -1.13 -1.49 -5.03
CA ASN A 35 -2.00 -2.67 -4.89
C ASN A 35 -1.76 -3.40 -3.56
N ASP A 36 -0.50 -3.50 -3.11
CA ASP A 36 -0.16 -4.09 -1.82
C ASP A 36 -0.74 -3.30 -0.67
N ILE A 37 -0.62 -1.96 -0.67
CA ILE A 37 -1.24 -1.10 0.36
C ILE A 37 -2.76 -1.29 0.38
N LEU A 38 -3.41 -1.38 -0.78
CA LEU A 38 -4.86 -1.59 -0.88
C LEU A 38 -5.30 -2.99 -0.43
N ARG A 39 -4.44 -4.00 -0.58
CA ARG A 39 -4.70 -5.36 -0.08
C ARG A 39 -4.59 -5.40 1.45
N GLU A 40 -3.47 -4.92 1.99
CA GLU A 40 -3.25 -4.85 3.43
C GLU A 40 -4.37 -4.06 4.13
N ALA A 41 -4.77 -2.92 3.58
CA ALA A 41 -5.87 -2.13 4.12
C ALA A 41 -7.23 -2.86 4.13
N ARG A 42 -7.47 -3.81 3.21
CA ARG A 42 -8.67 -4.65 3.21
C ARG A 42 -8.60 -5.71 4.30
N GLU A 43 -7.47 -6.40 4.42
CA GLU A 43 -7.22 -7.41 5.45
C GLU A 43 -7.36 -6.81 6.86
N THR A 44 -6.78 -5.63 7.11
CA THR A 44 -6.92 -4.96 8.41
C THR A 44 -8.36 -4.55 8.72
N LEU A 45 -9.13 -4.16 7.71
CA LEU A 45 -10.54 -3.81 7.89
C LEU A 45 -11.37 -5.04 8.28
N GLU A 46 -11.09 -6.19 7.68
CA GLU A 46 -11.73 -7.47 8.04
C GLU A 46 -11.39 -7.86 9.48
N ILE A 47 -10.13 -7.70 9.91
CA ILE A 47 -9.70 -7.96 11.30
C ILE A 47 -10.46 -7.04 12.28
N LEU A 48 -10.49 -5.73 12.02
CA LEU A 48 -11.21 -4.78 12.88
C LEU A 48 -12.71 -5.05 12.96
N GLN A 49 -13.32 -5.58 11.90
CA GLN A 49 -14.73 -5.97 11.91
C GLN A 49 -14.97 -7.20 12.78
N GLN A 50 -14.04 -8.17 12.77
CA GLN A 50 -14.12 -9.37 13.61
C GLN A 50 -13.89 -9.05 15.09
N GLU A 51 -12.95 -8.17 15.42
CA GLU A 51 -12.66 -7.74 16.80
C GLU A 51 -13.82 -6.96 17.43
N ASN A 52 -14.62 -6.26 16.63
CA ASN A 52 -15.78 -5.49 17.10
C ASN A 52 -16.94 -6.38 17.60
N ALA A 53 -16.79 -7.71 17.61
CA ALA A 53 -17.74 -8.65 18.17
C ALA A 53 -17.72 -8.60 19.72
N ASN A 54 -18.45 -7.64 20.29
CA ASN A 54 -18.90 -7.57 21.70
C ASN A 54 -17.85 -7.91 22.77
N HIS A 55 -17.01 -6.93 23.12
CA HIS A 55 -16.21 -7.00 24.36
C HIS A 55 -17.11 -6.85 25.61
N PRO A 56 -17.17 -7.85 26.51
CA PRO A 56 -17.98 -7.78 27.73
C PRO A 56 -17.36 -6.87 28.80
N ASP A 57 -16.03 -6.76 28.84
CA ASP A 57 -15.28 -6.00 29.85
C ASP A 57 -14.90 -4.58 29.35
N LEU A 58 -14.90 -3.61 30.28
CA LEU A 58 -14.45 -2.24 30.09
C LEU A 58 -12.96 -2.15 29.72
N ALA A 59 -12.12 -3.02 30.31
CA ALA A 59 -10.68 -3.05 30.01
C ALA A 59 -10.41 -3.49 28.57
N ASP A 60 -11.14 -4.50 28.08
CA ASP A 60 -11.06 -4.99 26.71
C ASP A 60 -11.52 -3.93 25.71
N ARG A 61 -12.61 -3.20 26.04
CA ARG A 61 -13.09 -2.07 25.23
C ARG A 61 -12.06 -0.96 25.11
N ALA A 62 -11.45 -0.54 26.22
CA ALA A 62 -10.46 0.53 26.21
C ALA A 62 -9.22 0.16 25.37
N SER A 63 -8.80 -1.10 25.42
CA SER A 63 -7.69 -1.62 24.60
C SER A 63 -8.06 -1.58 23.11
N SER A 64 -9.22 -2.13 22.74
CA SER A 64 -9.73 -2.14 21.35
C SER A 64 -9.87 -0.74 20.74
N GLU A 65 -10.38 0.23 21.51
CA GLU A 65 -10.48 1.62 21.06
C GLU A 65 -9.11 2.25 20.77
N THR A 66 -8.09 1.93 21.58
CA THR A 66 -6.73 2.43 21.39
C THR A 66 -6.11 1.86 20.12
N ASP A 67 -6.24 0.56 19.89
CA ASP A 67 -5.74 -0.11 18.69
C ASP A 67 -6.42 0.44 17.44
N ARG A 68 -7.73 0.67 17.50
CA ARG A 68 -8.48 1.32 16.42
C ARG A 68 -7.99 2.73 16.13
N ALA A 69 -7.66 3.52 17.15
CA ALA A 69 -7.12 4.86 16.98
C ALA A 69 -5.74 4.86 16.29
N ILE A 70 -4.90 3.86 16.59
CA ILE A 70 -3.61 3.65 15.94
C ILE A 70 -3.82 3.31 14.46
N GLU A 71 -4.75 2.39 14.18
CA GLU A 71 -5.03 1.93 12.82
C GLU A 71 -5.61 3.04 11.93
N LEU A 72 -6.51 3.87 12.46
CA LEU A 72 -7.01 5.05 11.74
C LEU A 72 -5.89 6.00 11.32
N ARG A 73 -4.88 6.20 12.18
CA ARG A 73 -3.71 7.03 11.86
C ARG A 73 -2.82 6.38 10.81
N ALA A 74 -2.64 5.05 10.85
CA ALA A 74 -1.90 4.30 9.85
C ALA A 74 -2.57 4.42 8.47
N ARG A 75 -3.88 4.23 8.41
CA ARG A 75 -4.70 4.38 7.20
C ARG A 75 -4.60 5.77 6.58
N ASP A 76 -4.62 6.82 7.39
CA ASP A 76 -4.46 8.19 6.89
C ASP A 76 -3.08 8.41 6.23
N ARG A 77 -2.03 7.79 6.77
CA ARG A 77 -0.69 7.83 6.16
C ARG A 77 -0.66 7.03 4.85
N GLN A 78 -1.24 5.83 4.82
CA GLN A 78 -1.37 5.00 3.62
C GLN A 78 -2.13 5.74 2.51
N ARG A 79 -3.25 6.42 2.83
CA ARG A 79 -4.01 7.23 1.88
C ARG A 79 -3.17 8.35 1.26
N LYS A 80 -2.38 9.06 2.09
CA LYS A 80 -1.46 10.10 1.60
C LYS A 80 -0.35 9.52 0.73
N LEU A 81 0.14 8.32 1.05
CA LEU A 81 1.14 7.61 0.24
C LEU A 81 0.57 7.22 -1.12
N ILE A 82 -0.64 6.65 -1.17
CA ILE A 82 -1.33 6.33 -2.43
C ILE A 82 -1.48 7.57 -3.31
N ALA A 83 -1.90 8.71 -2.73
CA ALA A 83 -2.02 9.96 -3.48
C ALA A 83 -0.69 10.42 -4.10
N LYS A 84 0.44 10.21 -3.41
CA LYS A 84 1.79 10.49 -3.94
C LYS A 84 2.17 9.52 -5.06
N ILE A 85 1.84 8.24 -4.92
CA ILE A 85 2.07 7.23 -5.96
C ILE A 85 1.27 7.57 -7.22
N ASP A 86 -0.01 7.92 -7.06
CA ASP A 86 -0.87 8.32 -8.18
C ASP A 86 -0.34 9.57 -8.87
N SER A 87 0.16 10.55 -8.12
CA SER A 87 0.84 11.72 -8.68
C SER A 87 2.15 11.40 -9.41
N ALA A 88 2.85 10.32 -9.06
CA ALA A 88 4.07 9.89 -9.73
C ALA A 88 3.80 9.03 -10.98
N LEU A 89 2.59 8.49 -11.12
CA LEU A 89 2.16 7.69 -12.26
C LEU A 89 1.56 8.52 -13.40
N GLN A 90 1.13 9.75 -13.10
CA GLN A 90 0.73 10.79 -14.05
C GLN A 90 1.96 11.40 -14.73
#